data_AF-A0A2E7D3E2-F1
#
_entry.id   AF-A0A2E7D3E2-F1
#
_cell.length_a   1.000
_cell.length_b   1.000
_cell.length_c   1.000
_cell.angle_alpha   90.00
_cell.angle_beta   90.00
_cell.angle_gamma   90.00
#
_symmetry.space_group_name_H-M   'P 1'
#
loop_
_entity.id
_entity.type
_entity.pdbx_description
1 polymer ?
#
loop_
_entity_poly.entity_id
_entity_poly.type
_entity_poly.pdbx_seq_one_letter_code
_entity_poly.pdbx_strand_id
1 'polypeptide(L)'
;MHILGKLLGCLCAILAVLAIVWTGRALQVRNSYNMANEKLKDTYAKNAEALVGKERAYRAAINELDRVNFDWGRVWDDVAVGQSDNNGVIINIGSRQELSQEQVLYLFQPKADGSGMVYVGPFRVATVEDERAALEPTWRPRPADPNDPNGARQAESAGWRYGAGWRVRDTIPVEVRKNFTNVEVQFALADERLASRRLNLAYQQKLNTDANQQLQRREGELNGGLPEMEANRGVLPQDKVDGLVKAIEDAEEVRNEELANVDRLRRELKAAYERYEKLKDENLQLTETLPKPAVSVSSRP
;
A
#
# COMPACT_ATOMS: atom_id res chain seq x y z
N MET A 1 -59.70 -76.11 -87.72
CA MET A 1 -59.22 -75.05 -86.79
C MET A 1 -58.67 -73.89 -87.60
N HIS A 2 -59.30 -72.71 -87.54
CA HIS A 2 -58.87 -71.53 -88.30
C HIS A 2 -57.45 -71.11 -87.89
N ILE A 3 -56.54 -71.02 -88.86
CA ILE A 3 -55.15 -70.55 -88.70
C ILE A 3 -55.11 -69.18 -88.00
N LEU A 4 -56.10 -68.33 -88.30
CA LEU A 4 -56.28 -67.01 -87.72
C LEU A 4 -56.48 -67.05 -86.18
N GLY A 5 -57.22 -68.04 -85.67
CA GLY A 5 -57.47 -68.19 -84.23
C GLY A 5 -56.23 -68.63 -83.45
N LYS A 6 -55.35 -69.45 -84.05
CA LYS A 6 -54.07 -69.83 -83.45
C LYS A 6 -53.08 -68.65 -83.41
N LEU A 7 -53.06 -67.84 -84.46
CA LEU A 7 -52.26 -66.62 -84.54
C LEU A 7 -52.70 -65.58 -83.51
N LEU A 8 -54.00 -65.32 -83.40
CA LEU A 8 -54.57 -64.44 -82.37
C LEU A 8 -54.31 -64.96 -80.94
N GLY A 9 -54.44 -66.27 -80.71
CA GLY A 9 -54.13 -66.88 -79.41
C GLY A 9 -52.66 -66.71 -79.00
N CYS A 10 -51.72 -66.93 -79.93
CA CYS A 10 -50.29 -66.67 -79.68
C CYS A 10 -50.01 -65.19 -79.42
N LEU A 11 -50.63 -64.28 -80.16
CA LEU A 11 -50.46 -62.84 -79.96
C LEU A 11 -51.00 -62.38 -78.59
N CYS A 12 -52.17 -62.88 -78.17
CA CYS A 12 -52.71 -62.64 -76.84
C CYS A 12 -51.79 -63.18 -75.74
N ALA A 13 -51.18 -64.36 -75.92
CA ALA A 13 -50.22 -64.91 -74.95
C ALA A 13 -48.97 -64.04 -74.82
N ILE A 14 -48.40 -63.55 -75.94
CA ILE A 14 -47.24 -62.65 -75.93
C ILE A 14 -47.57 -61.31 -75.27
N LEU A 15 -48.74 -60.74 -75.58
CA LEU A 15 -49.21 -59.50 -74.96
C LEU A 15 -49.45 -59.65 -73.45
N ALA A 16 -49.98 -60.80 -73.01
CA ALA A 16 -50.15 -61.10 -71.58
C ALA A 16 -48.80 -61.17 -70.85
N VAL A 17 -47.79 -61.82 -71.42
CA VAL A 17 -46.44 -61.88 -70.84
C VAL A 17 -45.80 -60.49 -70.79
N LEU A 18 -45.89 -59.70 -71.86
CA LEU A 18 -45.39 -58.33 -71.90
C LEU A 18 -46.10 -57.44 -70.86
N ALA A 19 -47.41 -57.57 -70.70
CA ALA A 19 -48.19 -56.83 -69.71
C ALA A 19 -47.74 -57.16 -68.27
N ILE A 20 -47.45 -58.44 -67.96
CA ILE A 20 -46.93 -58.87 -66.66
C ILE A 20 -45.53 -58.28 -66.39
N VAL A 21 -44.64 -58.29 -67.38
CA VAL A 21 -43.28 -57.72 -67.25
C VAL A 21 -43.34 -56.20 -67.06
N TRP A 22 -44.21 -55.51 -67.80
CA TRP A 22 -44.38 -54.06 -67.67
C TRP A 22 -45.03 -53.66 -66.35
N THR A 23 -46.04 -54.39 -65.88
CA THR A 23 -46.62 -54.16 -64.55
C THR A 23 -45.61 -54.44 -63.44
N GLY A 24 -44.79 -55.48 -63.57
CA GLY A 24 -43.67 -55.74 -62.64
C GLY A 24 -42.67 -54.60 -62.56
N ARG A 25 -42.23 -54.06 -63.72
CA ARG A 25 -41.34 -52.88 -63.75
C ARG A 25 -42.02 -51.61 -63.22
N ALA A 26 -43.29 -51.38 -63.56
CA ALA A 26 -44.05 -50.24 -63.04
C ALA A 26 -44.19 -50.30 -61.51
N LEU A 27 -44.40 -51.49 -60.94
CA LEU A 27 -44.44 -51.70 -59.49
C LEU A 27 -43.07 -51.46 -58.84
N GLN A 28 -41.97 -51.92 -59.45
CA GLN A 28 -40.62 -51.64 -58.96
C GLN A 28 -40.30 -50.14 -58.94
N VAL A 29 -40.63 -49.43 -60.03
CA VAL A 29 -40.45 -47.98 -60.12
C VAL A 29 -41.31 -47.28 -59.07
N ARG A 30 -42.59 -47.65 -58.91
CA ARG A 30 -43.47 -47.11 -57.88
C ARG A 30 -42.93 -47.35 -56.46
N ASN A 31 -42.42 -48.55 -56.17
CA ASN A 31 -41.81 -48.85 -54.87
C ASN A 31 -40.53 -48.05 -54.63
N SER A 32 -39.69 -47.84 -55.65
CA SER A 32 -38.51 -46.98 -55.51
C SER A 32 -38.87 -45.52 -55.23
N TYR A 33 -39.90 -44.97 -55.87
CA TYR A 33 -40.39 -43.62 -55.58
C TYR A 33 -41.02 -43.53 -54.19
N ASN A 34 -41.77 -44.55 -53.75
CA ASN A 34 -42.33 -44.60 -52.40
C ASN A 34 -41.22 -44.63 -51.34
N MET A 35 -40.20 -45.48 -51.48
CA MET A 35 -39.05 -45.52 -50.58
C MET A 35 -38.25 -44.21 -50.60
N ALA A 36 -38.06 -43.61 -51.78
CA ALA A 36 -37.38 -42.32 -51.88
C ALA A 36 -38.16 -41.22 -51.16
N ASN A 37 -39.49 -41.17 -51.32
CA ASN A 37 -40.36 -40.24 -50.62
C ASN A 37 -40.36 -40.46 -49.10
N GLU A 38 -40.35 -41.70 -48.64
CA GLU A 38 -40.31 -42.04 -47.21
C GLU A 38 -38.97 -41.61 -46.59
N LYS A 39 -37.84 -41.91 -47.24
CA LYS A 39 -36.52 -41.39 -46.83
C LYS A 39 -36.48 -39.87 -46.83
N LEU A 40 -37.06 -39.22 -47.84
CA LEU A 40 -37.12 -37.76 -47.89
C LEU A 40 -37.88 -37.23 -46.68
N LYS A 41 -39.08 -37.77 -46.38
CA LYS A 41 -39.87 -37.39 -45.21
C LYS A 41 -39.12 -37.57 -43.90
N ASP A 42 -38.43 -38.69 -43.72
CA ASP A 42 -37.60 -38.94 -42.52
C ASP A 42 -36.45 -37.95 -42.40
N THR A 43 -35.74 -37.66 -43.50
CA THR A 43 -34.67 -36.65 -43.49
C THR A 43 -35.21 -35.26 -43.23
N TYR A 44 -36.37 -34.90 -43.78
CA TYR A 44 -37.04 -33.64 -43.49
C TYR A 44 -37.45 -33.53 -42.02
N ALA A 45 -38.02 -34.59 -41.43
CA ALA A 45 -38.39 -34.62 -40.03
C ALA A 45 -37.16 -34.46 -39.11
N LYS A 46 -36.08 -35.21 -39.37
CA LYS A 46 -34.81 -35.10 -38.63
C LYS A 46 -34.17 -33.73 -38.77
N ASN A 47 -34.14 -33.18 -39.98
CA ASN A 47 -33.59 -31.86 -40.24
C ASN A 47 -34.44 -30.76 -39.57
N ALA A 48 -35.76 -30.88 -39.57
CA ALA A 48 -36.66 -29.96 -38.89
C ALA A 48 -36.40 -29.94 -37.38
N GLU A 49 -36.25 -31.12 -36.76
CA GLU A 49 -35.93 -31.22 -35.33
C GLU A 49 -34.55 -30.64 -35.01
N ALA A 50 -33.53 -30.97 -35.82
CA ALA A 50 -32.20 -30.41 -35.68
C ALA A 50 -32.17 -28.88 -35.85
N LEU A 51 -33.00 -28.34 -36.75
CA LEU A 51 -33.15 -26.90 -36.97
C LEU A 51 -33.71 -26.21 -35.72
N VAL A 52 -34.76 -26.78 -35.11
CA VAL A 52 -35.35 -26.27 -33.86
C VAL A 52 -34.31 -26.29 -32.73
N GLY A 53 -33.52 -27.35 -32.61
CA GLY A 53 -32.44 -27.44 -31.63
C GLY A 53 -31.38 -26.35 -31.82
N LYS A 54 -30.94 -26.13 -33.07
CA LYS A 54 -29.97 -25.07 -33.39
C LYS A 54 -30.54 -23.67 -33.19
N GLU A 55 -31.80 -23.45 -33.52
CA GLU A 55 -32.46 -22.16 -33.31
C GLU A 55 -32.56 -21.83 -31.81
N ARG A 56 -32.89 -22.82 -30.96
CA ARG A 56 -32.86 -22.63 -29.50
C ARG A 56 -31.47 -22.30 -28.99
N ALA A 57 -30.43 -23.01 -29.46
CA ALA A 57 -29.05 -22.74 -29.08
C ALA A 57 -28.59 -21.34 -29.51
N TYR A 58 -28.96 -20.93 -30.73
CA TYR A 58 -28.67 -19.60 -31.25
C TYR A 58 -29.37 -18.50 -30.42
N ARG A 59 -30.66 -18.65 -30.12
CA ARG A 59 -31.39 -17.71 -29.25
C ARG A 59 -30.80 -17.66 -27.84
N ALA A 60 -30.41 -18.80 -27.28
CA ALA A 60 -29.75 -18.83 -25.97
C ALA A 60 -28.39 -18.12 -26.00
N ALA A 61 -27.60 -18.31 -27.06
CA ALA A 61 -26.32 -17.62 -27.23
C ALA A 61 -26.50 -16.12 -27.46
N ILE A 62 -27.51 -15.69 -28.22
CA ILE A 62 -27.86 -14.26 -28.34
C ILE A 62 -28.28 -13.71 -26.98
N ASN A 63 -29.19 -14.37 -26.26
CA ASN A 63 -29.63 -13.87 -24.97
C ASN A 63 -28.47 -13.77 -23.96
N GLU A 64 -27.52 -14.71 -24.01
CA GLU A 64 -26.31 -14.66 -23.18
C GLU A 64 -25.38 -13.52 -23.61
N LEU A 65 -25.17 -13.35 -24.92
CA LEU A 65 -24.42 -12.24 -25.48
C LEU A 65 -25.05 -10.90 -25.11
N ASP A 66 -26.37 -10.78 -25.23
CA ASP A 66 -27.15 -9.60 -24.90
C ASP A 66 -27.10 -9.33 -23.40
N ARG A 67 -27.21 -10.36 -22.55
CA ARG A 67 -27.06 -10.22 -21.10
C ARG A 67 -25.68 -9.68 -20.74
N VAL A 68 -24.62 -10.25 -21.32
CA VAL A 68 -23.25 -9.79 -21.08
C VAL A 68 -23.07 -8.39 -21.66
N ASN A 69 -23.53 -8.10 -22.87
CA ASN A 69 -23.39 -6.79 -23.49
C ASN A 69 -24.20 -5.70 -22.78
N PHE A 70 -25.37 -6.03 -22.25
CA PHE A 70 -26.24 -5.08 -21.54
C PHE A 70 -25.54 -4.50 -20.31
N ASP A 71 -24.71 -5.29 -19.62
CA ASP A 71 -23.99 -4.84 -18.42
C ASP A 71 -22.82 -3.90 -18.73
N TRP A 72 -22.30 -3.92 -19.96
CA TRP A 72 -21.14 -3.12 -20.36
C TRP A 72 -21.47 -1.95 -21.30
N GLY A 73 -22.75 -1.79 -21.65
CA GLY A 73 -23.31 -0.69 -22.43
C GLY A 73 -22.57 -0.35 -23.72
N ARG A 74 -22.59 0.93 -24.10
CA ARG A 74 -21.96 1.42 -25.33
C ARG A 74 -20.44 1.42 -25.23
N VAL A 75 -19.81 0.99 -26.32
CA VAL A 75 -18.37 0.95 -26.48
C VAL A 75 -17.94 1.88 -27.60
N TRP A 76 -16.91 2.66 -27.34
CA TRP A 76 -16.13 3.33 -28.35
C TRP A 76 -14.73 2.72 -28.35
N ASP A 77 -14.40 1.99 -29.41
CA ASP A 77 -13.09 1.40 -29.62
C ASP A 77 -12.19 2.36 -30.41
N ASP A 78 -10.87 2.18 -30.26
CA ASP A 78 -9.81 2.95 -30.95
C ASP A 78 -9.93 4.48 -30.80
N VAL A 79 -10.23 4.91 -29.58
CA VAL A 79 -10.36 6.32 -29.23
C VAL A 79 -8.98 6.93 -29.06
N ALA A 80 -8.74 8.04 -29.73
CA ALA A 80 -7.54 8.84 -29.51
C ALA A 80 -7.72 9.72 -28.25
N VAL A 81 -6.76 9.60 -27.34
CA VAL A 81 -6.75 10.29 -26.05
C VAL A 81 -5.53 11.19 -25.94
N GLY A 82 -5.76 12.49 -25.71
CA GLY A 82 -4.75 13.51 -25.44
C GLY A 82 -4.69 13.89 -23.97
N GLN A 83 -3.61 14.54 -23.58
CA GLN A 83 -3.45 15.10 -22.24
C GLN A 83 -4.24 16.41 -22.12
N SER A 84 -4.91 16.61 -20.99
CA SER A 84 -5.49 17.90 -20.59
C SER A 84 -4.63 18.54 -19.49
N ASP A 85 -4.61 19.87 -19.42
CA ASP A 85 -3.84 20.63 -18.44
C ASP A 85 -4.30 20.41 -16.99
N ASN A 86 -5.57 19.98 -16.78
CA ASN A 86 -6.19 19.82 -15.46
C ASN A 86 -6.08 18.40 -14.86
N ASN A 87 -5.00 17.64 -15.17
CA ASN A 87 -4.93 16.19 -14.87
C ASN A 87 -6.10 15.38 -15.46
N GLY A 88 -6.80 15.95 -16.45
CA GLY A 88 -7.83 15.30 -17.22
C GLY A 88 -7.29 14.66 -18.48
N VAL A 89 -8.20 14.16 -19.30
CA VAL A 89 -7.89 13.65 -20.64
C VAL A 89 -8.84 14.24 -21.66
N ILE A 90 -8.36 14.43 -22.88
CA ILE A 90 -9.18 14.88 -24.01
C ILE A 90 -9.41 13.68 -24.90
N ILE A 91 -10.66 13.38 -25.23
CA ILE A 91 -11.01 12.28 -26.13
C ILE A 91 -11.54 12.83 -27.45
N ASN A 92 -11.24 12.17 -28.57
CA ASN A 92 -11.80 12.49 -29.89
C ASN A 92 -13.20 11.88 -30.07
N ILE A 93 -14.07 12.11 -29.09
CA ILE A 93 -15.48 11.78 -29.13
C ILE A 93 -16.24 12.97 -28.53
N GLY A 94 -17.32 13.40 -29.17
CA GLY A 94 -18.08 14.59 -28.80
C GLY A 94 -19.59 14.40 -28.88
N SER A 95 -20.31 15.51 -28.99
CA SER A 95 -21.79 15.55 -29.02
C SER A 95 -22.39 14.75 -30.18
N ARG A 96 -21.70 14.66 -31.32
CA ARG A 96 -22.13 13.86 -32.48
C ARG A 96 -22.22 12.37 -32.19
N GLN A 97 -21.51 11.89 -31.18
CA GLN A 97 -21.58 10.52 -30.71
C GLN A 97 -22.42 10.40 -29.44
N GLU A 98 -23.31 11.36 -29.19
CA GLU A 98 -24.29 11.36 -28.09
C GLU A 98 -23.67 11.42 -26.70
N LEU A 99 -22.48 12.02 -26.57
CA LEU A 99 -21.94 12.37 -25.26
C LEU A 99 -22.68 13.57 -24.67
N SER A 100 -23.02 13.45 -23.39
CA SER A 100 -23.59 14.54 -22.61
C SER A 100 -22.59 15.03 -21.56
N GLN A 101 -22.69 16.32 -21.21
CA GLN A 101 -21.95 16.90 -20.10
C GLN A 101 -22.36 16.21 -18.79
N GLU A 102 -21.44 16.09 -17.84
CA GLU A 102 -21.59 15.37 -16.56
C GLU A 102 -21.77 13.85 -16.68
N GLN A 103 -21.78 13.28 -17.90
CA GLN A 103 -21.78 11.83 -18.08
C GLN A 103 -20.49 11.21 -17.53
N VAL A 104 -20.59 10.07 -16.86
CA VAL A 104 -19.43 9.30 -16.41
C VAL A 104 -19.10 8.22 -17.44
N LEU A 105 -17.85 8.23 -17.89
CA LEU A 105 -17.28 7.27 -18.81
C LEU A 105 -16.20 6.45 -18.12
N TYR A 106 -15.98 5.24 -18.60
CA TYR A 106 -15.01 4.30 -18.09
C TYR A 106 -13.92 4.09 -19.13
N LEU A 107 -12.70 4.52 -18.81
CA LEU A 107 -11.59 4.54 -19.75
C LEU A 107 -10.67 3.33 -19.56
N PHE A 108 -10.25 2.77 -20.69
CA PHE A 108 -9.33 1.65 -20.76
C PHE A 108 -8.21 1.99 -21.75
N GLN A 109 -6.97 1.95 -21.27
CA GLN A 109 -5.79 2.23 -22.09
C GLN A 109 -5.15 0.93 -22.61
N PRO A 110 -4.47 0.96 -23.76
CA PRO A 110 -3.75 -0.21 -24.25
C PRO A 110 -2.56 -0.55 -23.34
N LYS A 111 -2.30 -1.85 -23.12
CA LYS A 111 -1.10 -2.32 -22.42
C LYS A 111 0.17 -2.05 -23.23
N ALA A 112 1.30 -2.02 -22.53
CA ALA A 112 2.63 -1.87 -23.12
C ALA A 112 2.99 -2.88 -24.20
N ASP A 113 2.52 -4.11 -24.01
CA ASP A 113 2.77 -5.27 -24.85
C ASP A 113 1.75 -5.40 -26.00
N GLY A 114 0.75 -4.51 -26.07
CA GLY A 114 -0.35 -4.61 -27.02
C GLY A 114 -1.29 -5.80 -26.80
N SER A 115 -1.13 -6.57 -25.72
CA SER A 115 -1.86 -7.83 -25.49
C SER A 115 -3.30 -7.63 -24.98
N GLY A 116 -3.68 -6.39 -24.68
CA GLY A 116 -5.03 -6.06 -24.21
C GLY A 116 -5.14 -4.66 -23.64
N MET A 117 -6.22 -4.44 -22.90
CA MET A 117 -6.55 -3.16 -22.28
C MET A 117 -6.38 -3.20 -20.77
N VAL A 118 -6.02 -2.07 -20.17
CA VAL A 118 -5.94 -1.83 -18.72
C VAL A 118 -6.95 -0.75 -18.37
N TYR A 119 -7.78 -1.02 -17.37
CA TYR A 119 -8.69 -0.03 -16.85
C TYR A 119 -7.93 1.10 -16.16
N VAL A 120 -8.24 2.35 -16.54
CA VAL A 120 -7.65 3.55 -15.95
C VAL A 120 -8.54 4.08 -14.84
N GLY A 121 -9.83 4.26 -15.13
CA GLY A 121 -10.76 4.74 -14.13
C GLY A 121 -12.04 5.37 -14.70
N PRO A 122 -12.94 5.84 -13.82
CA PRO A 122 -14.13 6.60 -14.18
C PRO A 122 -13.84 8.09 -14.35
N PHE A 123 -14.17 8.64 -15.52
CA PHE A 123 -14.02 10.06 -15.84
C PHE A 123 -15.37 10.70 -16.11
N ARG A 124 -15.56 11.90 -15.59
CA ARG A 124 -16.73 12.74 -15.86
C ARG A 124 -16.44 13.64 -17.04
N VAL A 125 -17.42 13.78 -17.92
CA VAL A 125 -17.36 14.71 -19.04
C VAL A 125 -17.54 16.14 -18.54
N ALA A 126 -16.45 16.91 -18.55
CA ALA A 126 -16.44 18.30 -18.09
C ALA A 126 -16.92 19.27 -19.17
N THR A 127 -16.42 19.10 -20.40
CA THR A 127 -16.84 19.88 -21.59
C THR A 127 -17.04 18.97 -22.79
N VAL A 128 -18.03 19.30 -23.63
CA VAL A 128 -18.35 18.57 -24.86
C VAL A 128 -18.33 19.53 -26.03
N GLU A 129 -17.56 19.19 -27.05
CA GLU A 129 -17.55 19.81 -28.37
C GLU A 129 -18.12 18.83 -29.41
N ASP A 130 -18.23 19.22 -30.67
CA ASP A 130 -18.82 18.39 -31.72
C ASP A 130 -18.10 17.05 -31.94
N GLU A 131 -16.76 17.07 -31.87
CA GLU A 131 -15.90 15.91 -32.18
C GLU A 131 -14.93 15.56 -31.04
N ARG A 132 -14.97 16.31 -29.93
CA ARG A 132 -14.07 16.14 -28.79
C ARG A 132 -14.78 16.37 -27.48
N ALA A 133 -14.24 15.81 -26.41
CA ALA A 133 -14.70 16.08 -25.05
C ALA A 133 -13.50 16.13 -24.11
N ALA A 134 -13.53 17.05 -23.16
CA ALA A 134 -12.59 17.06 -22.05
C ALA A 134 -13.21 16.28 -20.88
N LEU A 135 -12.43 15.36 -20.35
CA LEU A 135 -12.81 14.48 -19.27
C LEU A 135 -11.96 14.77 -18.04
N GLU A 136 -12.61 14.80 -16.88
CA GLU A 136 -11.97 14.95 -15.58
C GLU A 136 -12.15 13.66 -14.77
N PRO A 137 -11.10 13.17 -14.09
CA PRO A 137 -11.23 11.98 -13.26
C PRO A 137 -12.22 12.25 -12.11
N THR A 138 -13.10 11.28 -11.80
CA THR A 138 -14.02 11.45 -10.66
C THR A 138 -13.33 11.24 -9.31
N TRP A 139 -12.13 10.67 -9.33
CA TRP A 139 -11.25 10.55 -8.18
C TRP A 139 -10.16 11.61 -8.27
N ARG A 140 -9.43 11.82 -7.18
CA ARG A 140 -8.25 12.69 -7.18
C ARG A 140 -7.03 11.85 -7.59
N PRO A 141 -6.43 12.05 -8.78
CA PRO A 141 -5.24 11.31 -9.17
C PRO A 141 -4.11 11.57 -8.18
N ARG A 142 -3.33 10.54 -7.89
CA ARG A 142 -2.25 10.66 -6.91
C ARG A 142 -1.16 11.62 -7.45
N PRO A 143 -0.82 12.70 -6.71
CA PRO A 143 0.28 13.57 -7.11
C PRO A 143 1.61 12.83 -6.97
N ALA A 144 2.63 13.31 -7.68
CA ALA A 144 3.99 12.85 -7.46
C ALA A 144 4.39 13.08 -5.99
N ASP A 145 5.18 12.17 -5.40
CA ASP A 145 5.69 12.35 -4.04
C ASP A 145 6.97 13.21 -4.12
N PRO A 146 6.96 14.49 -3.68
CA PRO A 146 8.12 15.34 -3.77
C PRO A 146 9.28 14.89 -2.87
N ASN A 147 9.01 14.00 -1.90
CA ASN A 147 9.99 13.49 -0.94
C ASN A 147 10.43 12.05 -1.24
N ASP A 148 10.11 11.49 -2.41
CA ASP A 148 10.63 10.18 -2.83
C ASP A 148 12.05 10.35 -3.39
N PRO A 149 13.10 9.93 -2.66
CA PRO A 149 14.49 10.14 -3.07
C PRO A 149 14.86 9.38 -4.35
N ASN A 150 14.06 8.38 -4.75
CA ASN A 150 14.30 7.59 -5.95
C ASN A 150 13.49 8.06 -7.16
N GLY A 151 12.62 9.06 -7.01
CA GLY A 151 11.73 9.53 -8.08
C GLY A 151 10.80 8.44 -8.62
N ALA A 152 10.60 7.35 -7.88
CA ALA A 152 9.87 6.18 -8.34
C ALA A 152 8.36 6.44 -8.37
N ARG A 153 7.85 7.33 -7.50
CA ARG A 153 6.45 7.74 -7.46
C ARG A 153 6.20 8.98 -8.31
N GLN A 154 6.08 8.77 -9.62
CA GLN A 154 5.57 9.78 -10.54
C GLN A 154 4.07 10.02 -10.30
N ALA A 155 3.57 11.18 -10.77
CA ALA A 155 2.14 11.44 -10.78
C ALA A 155 1.42 10.35 -11.58
N GLU A 156 0.26 9.92 -11.10
CA GLU A 156 -0.51 8.84 -11.73
C GLU A 156 -0.79 9.13 -13.22
N SER A 157 -1.08 10.39 -13.54
CA SER A 157 -1.31 10.87 -14.91
C SER A 157 -0.09 10.72 -15.83
N ALA A 158 1.13 10.72 -15.29
CA ALA A 158 2.34 10.48 -16.09
C ALA A 158 2.44 9.02 -16.58
N GLY A 159 1.75 8.08 -15.92
CA GLY A 159 1.67 6.68 -16.33
C GLY A 159 0.63 6.40 -17.43
N TRP A 160 -0.19 7.40 -17.80
CA TRP A 160 -1.21 7.24 -18.82
C TRP A 160 -0.62 7.27 -20.23
N ARG A 161 -1.08 6.38 -21.10
CA ARG A 161 -0.56 6.22 -22.46
C ARG A 161 -1.36 7.04 -23.46
N TYR A 162 -1.04 8.31 -23.64
CA TYR A 162 -1.73 9.15 -24.62
C TYR A 162 -1.51 8.66 -26.06
N GLY A 163 -2.53 8.77 -26.90
CA GLY A 163 -2.54 8.28 -28.28
C GLY A 163 -3.82 7.53 -28.65
N ALA A 164 -3.80 6.85 -29.80
CA ALA A 164 -4.89 6.00 -30.29
C ALA A 164 -4.97 4.65 -29.55
N GLY A 165 -6.03 3.89 -29.80
CA GLY A 165 -6.19 2.55 -29.24
C GLY A 165 -6.84 2.49 -27.85
N TRP A 166 -7.38 3.59 -27.32
CA TRP A 166 -8.15 3.51 -26.08
C TRP A 166 -9.54 2.92 -26.34
N ARG A 167 -10.08 2.29 -25.31
CA ARG A 167 -11.48 1.89 -25.27
C ARG A 167 -12.20 2.71 -24.22
N VAL A 168 -13.31 3.30 -24.61
CA VAL A 168 -14.19 4.07 -23.73
C VAL A 168 -15.52 3.32 -23.62
N ARG A 169 -16.08 3.26 -22.42
CA ARG A 169 -17.42 2.70 -22.18
C ARG A 169 -18.27 3.67 -21.38
N ASP A 170 -19.57 3.63 -21.59
CA ASP A 170 -20.54 4.39 -20.79
C ASP A 170 -20.82 3.71 -19.42
N THR A 171 -20.63 2.40 -19.35
CA THR A 171 -20.99 1.58 -18.20
C THR A 171 -20.00 0.43 -18.02
N ILE A 172 -19.93 -0.05 -16.78
CA ILE A 172 -19.25 -1.29 -16.40
C ILE A 172 -20.17 -2.08 -15.48
N PRO A 173 -20.03 -3.42 -15.42
CA PRO A 173 -20.82 -4.27 -14.56
C PRO A 173 -20.75 -3.82 -13.09
N VAL A 174 -21.89 -3.89 -12.41
CA VAL A 174 -22.05 -3.38 -11.03
C VAL A 174 -21.04 -4.02 -10.07
N GLU A 175 -20.78 -5.32 -10.21
CA GLU A 175 -19.84 -6.02 -9.32
C GLU A 175 -18.40 -5.56 -9.49
N VAL A 176 -18.00 -5.21 -10.71
CA VAL A 176 -16.68 -4.62 -10.99
C VAL A 176 -16.59 -3.22 -10.37
N ARG A 177 -17.66 -2.43 -10.46
CA ARG A 177 -17.73 -1.09 -9.85
C ARG A 177 -17.56 -1.12 -8.33
N LYS A 178 -18.25 -2.04 -7.64
CA LYS A 178 -18.11 -2.20 -6.17
C LYS A 178 -16.68 -2.51 -5.76
N ASN A 179 -15.99 -3.38 -6.51
CA ASN A 179 -14.60 -3.72 -6.25
C ASN A 179 -13.69 -2.50 -6.37
N PHE A 180 -13.88 -1.65 -7.38
CA PHE A 180 -13.11 -0.42 -7.52
C PHE A 180 -13.34 0.56 -6.38
N THR A 181 -14.60 0.81 -5.98
CA THR A 181 -14.90 1.67 -4.85
C THR A 181 -14.27 1.15 -3.55
N ASN A 182 -14.31 -0.17 -3.32
CA ASN A 182 -13.66 -0.78 -2.15
C ASN A 182 -12.14 -0.58 -2.16
N VAL A 183 -11.50 -0.78 -3.32
CA VAL A 183 -10.05 -0.57 -3.49
C VAL A 183 -9.69 0.91 -3.32
N GLU A 184 -10.50 1.84 -3.80
CA GLU A 184 -10.31 3.28 -3.62
C GLU A 184 -10.37 3.69 -2.15
N VAL A 185 -11.36 3.18 -1.40
CA VAL A 185 -11.45 3.38 0.06
C VAL A 185 -10.21 2.82 0.77
N GLN A 186 -9.73 1.64 0.37
CA GLN A 186 -8.51 1.05 0.92
C GLN A 186 -7.27 1.90 0.63
N PHE A 187 -7.16 2.48 -0.57
CA PHE A 187 -6.07 3.39 -0.90
C PHE A 187 -6.14 4.68 -0.08
N ALA A 188 -7.31 5.28 0.08
CA ALA A 188 -7.48 6.48 0.90
C ALA A 188 -7.06 6.23 2.36
N LEU A 189 -7.48 5.09 2.95
CA LEU A 189 -7.07 4.69 4.30
C LEU A 189 -5.57 4.41 4.40
N ALA A 190 -4.97 3.82 3.37
CA ALA A 190 -3.53 3.57 3.33
C ALA A 190 -2.74 4.88 3.26
N ASP A 191 -3.20 5.85 2.48
CA ASP A 191 -2.58 7.17 2.35
C ASP A 191 -2.70 7.98 3.65
N GLU A 192 -3.85 7.93 4.32
CA GLU A 192 -4.03 8.53 5.65
C GLU A 192 -3.05 7.91 6.67
N ARG A 193 -2.98 6.57 6.74
CA ARG A 193 -2.05 5.86 7.63
C ARG A 193 -0.60 6.23 7.33
N LEU A 194 -0.24 6.35 6.06
CA LEU A 194 1.11 6.74 5.66
C LEU A 194 1.42 8.17 6.13
N ALA A 195 0.49 9.11 5.95
CA ALA A 195 0.62 10.48 6.42
C ALA A 195 0.79 10.56 7.95
N SER A 196 -0.03 9.84 8.72
CA SER A 196 0.09 9.78 10.19
C SER A 196 1.44 9.19 10.63
N ARG A 197 1.93 8.15 9.95
CA ARG A 197 3.24 7.54 10.23
C ARG A 197 4.39 8.51 9.94
N ARG A 198 4.31 9.27 8.84
CA ARG A 198 5.30 10.30 8.50
C ARG A 198 5.36 11.40 9.56
N LEU A 199 4.21 11.88 10.03
CA LEU A 199 4.14 12.86 11.11
C LEU A 199 4.73 12.33 12.42
N ASN A 200 4.39 11.09 12.81
CA ASN A 200 4.94 10.46 14.00
C ASN A 200 6.46 10.29 13.90
N LEU A 201 6.97 9.84 12.74
CA LEU A 201 8.40 9.73 12.50
C LEU A 201 9.11 11.08 12.64
N ALA A 202 8.56 12.15 12.06
CA ALA A 202 9.12 13.49 12.18
C ALA A 202 9.14 13.97 13.64
N TYR A 203 8.09 13.67 14.41
CA TYR A 203 8.04 13.98 15.84
C TYR A 203 9.10 13.21 16.63
N GLN A 204 9.27 11.91 16.37
CA GLN A 204 10.30 11.09 17.02
C GLN A 204 11.71 11.56 16.69
N GLN A 205 11.98 11.96 15.43
CA GLN A 205 13.26 12.53 15.03
C GLN A 205 13.56 13.83 15.77
N LYS A 206 12.56 14.71 15.91
CA LYS A 206 12.70 15.92 16.71
C LYS A 206 12.98 15.59 18.17
N LEU A 207 12.19 14.69 18.77
CA LEU A 207 12.36 14.30 20.17
C LEU A 207 13.75 13.70 20.43
N ASN A 208 14.25 12.85 19.54
CA ASN A 208 15.60 12.29 19.63
C ASN A 208 16.66 13.38 19.52
N THR A 209 16.46 14.37 18.64
CA THR A 209 17.38 15.51 18.50
C THR A 209 17.42 16.34 19.79
N ASP A 210 16.25 16.67 20.34
CA ASP A 210 16.13 17.43 21.59
C ASP A 210 16.73 16.65 22.78
N ALA A 211 16.48 15.33 22.85
CA ALA A 211 17.04 14.46 23.88
C ALA A 211 18.56 14.34 23.78
N ASN A 212 19.11 14.20 22.56
CA ASN A 212 20.55 14.17 22.34
C ASN A 212 21.21 15.49 22.74
N GLN A 213 20.58 16.64 22.44
CA GLN A 213 21.07 17.94 22.88
C GLN A 213 21.05 18.08 24.41
N GLN A 214 20.00 17.60 25.09
CA GLN A 214 19.94 17.60 26.55
C GLN A 214 20.99 16.69 27.18
N LEU A 215 21.21 15.52 26.60
CA LEU A 215 22.25 14.59 27.05
C LEU A 215 23.63 15.22 26.91
N GLN A 216 23.96 15.81 25.75
CA GLN A 216 25.22 16.52 25.54
C GLN A 216 25.42 17.68 26.52
N ARG A 217 24.36 18.44 26.82
CA ARG A 217 24.42 19.50 27.85
C ARG A 217 24.73 18.93 29.23
N ARG A 218 24.06 17.85 29.64
CA ARG A 218 24.33 17.21 30.95
C ARG A 218 25.72 16.60 31.04
N GLU A 219 26.16 15.91 29.99
CA GLU A 219 27.53 15.39 29.93
C GLU A 219 28.55 16.50 30.06
N GLY A 220 28.29 17.64 29.41
CA GLY A 220 29.11 18.84 29.51
C GLY A 220 29.04 19.55 30.87
N GLU A 221 27.89 19.54 31.55
CA GLU A 221 27.77 20.05 32.94
C GLU A 221 28.53 19.16 33.94
N LEU A 222 28.50 17.84 33.75
CA LEU A 222 29.17 16.89 34.62
C LEU A 222 30.69 16.88 34.42
N ASN A 223 31.14 16.82 33.16
CA ASN A 223 32.54 16.64 32.81
C ASN A 223 33.27 17.94 32.43
N GLY A 224 32.55 19.05 32.30
CA GLY A 224 33.09 20.32 31.80
C GLY A 224 33.24 20.35 30.28
N GLY A 225 33.83 21.44 29.77
CA GLY A 225 34.21 21.57 28.36
C GLY A 225 33.09 21.96 27.38
N LEU A 226 31.94 22.42 27.87
CA LEU A 226 30.94 23.06 27.01
C LEU A 226 31.46 24.40 26.49
N PRO A 227 31.41 24.67 25.17
CA PRO A 227 31.86 25.94 24.61
C PRO A 227 31.19 27.16 25.23
N GLU A 228 29.90 27.03 25.59
CA GLU A 228 29.11 28.09 26.24
C GLU A 228 29.58 28.40 27.67
N MET A 229 30.04 27.37 28.42
CA MET A 229 30.55 27.55 29.78
C MET A 229 31.97 28.12 29.74
N GLU A 230 32.80 27.62 28.82
CA GLU A 230 34.18 28.10 28.61
C GLU A 230 34.26 29.55 28.15
N ALA A 231 33.35 29.96 27.25
CA ALA A 231 33.28 31.35 26.80
C ALA A 231 32.98 32.34 27.94
N ASN A 232 32.39 31.86 29.03
CA ASN A 232 32.04 32.65 30.22
C ASN A 232 32.99 32.37 31.40
N ARG A 233 34.17 31.80 31.15
CA ARG A 233 35.21 31.58 32.15
C ARG A 233 35.59 32.91 32.82
N GLY A 234 35.51 32.95 34.15
CA GLY A 234 35.72 34.16 34.96
C GLY A 234 34.46 34.94 35.32
N VAL A 235 33.33 34.66 34.67
CA VAL A 235 31.99 35.17 35.06
C VAL A 235 31.19 34.07 35.76
N LEU A 236 31.25 32.84 35.23
CA LEU A 236 30.61 31.69 35.85
C LEU A 236 31.48 31.11 36.98
N PRO A 237 30.84 30.53 38.02
CA PRO A 237 31.52 29.71 39.01
C PRO A 237 32.41 28.64 38.36
N GLN A 238 33.60 28.43 38.90
CA GLN A 238 34.64 27.62 38.28
C GLN A 238 34.25 26.13 38.18
N ASP A 239 33.47 25.63 39.13
CA ASP A 239 32.85 24.30 39.16
C ASP A 239 31.92 24.04 37.97
N LYS A 240 31.27 25.08 37.42
CA LYS A 240 30.43 24.95 36.22
C LYS A 240 31.22 24.91 34.92
N VAL A 241 32.44 25.45 34.92
CA VAL A 241 33.31 25.50 33.75
C VAL A 241 34.15 24.22 33.66
N ASP A 242 34.78 23.87 34.79
CA ASP A 242 35.67 22.72 34.89
C ASP A 242 34.90 21.39 35.08
N GLY A 243 33.60 21.45 35.38
CA GLY A 243 32.71 20.30 35.52
C GLY A 243 32.48 19.91 36.98
N LEU A 244 31.27 19.43 37.27
CA LEU A 244 30.88 19.04 38.63
C LEU A 244 31.71 17.87 39.17
N VAL A 245 32.14 16.94 38.31
CA VAL A 245 32.97 15.81 38.72
C VAL A 245 34.32 16.30 39.27
N LYS A 246 34.97 17.22 38.56
CA LYS A 246 36.24 17.79 38.99
C LYS A 246 36.06 18.66 40.24
N ALA A 247 34.97 19.42 40.32
CA ALA A 247 34.67 20.20 41.52
C ALA A 247 34.50 19.34 42.79
N ILE A 248 33.93 18.13 42.65
CA ILE A 248 33.83 17.16 43.75
C ILE A 248 35.22 16.62 44.09
N GLU A 249 36.03 16.25 43.10
CA GLU A 249 37.40 15.77 43.31
C GLU A 249 38.26 16.79 44.07
N ASP A 250 38.25 18.06 43.63
CA ASP A 250 38.97 19.15 44.29
C ASP A 250 38.48 19.37 45.73
N ALA A 251 37.16 19.30 45.97
CA ALA A 251 36.59 19.42 47.31
C ALA A 251 36.94 18.24 48.23
N GLU A 252 37.03 17.02 47.69
CA GLU A 252 37.47 15.84 48.42
C GLU A 252 38.96 15.93 48.79
N GLU A 253 39.80 16.46 47.91
CA GLU A 253 41.22 16.69 48.20
C GLU A 253 41.40 17.66 49.37
N VAL A 254 40.73 18.82 49.33
CA VAL A 254 40.74 19.81 50.43
C VAL A 254 40.27 19.18 51.74
N ARG A 255 39.16 18.41 51.70
CA ARG A 255 38.65 17.70 52.88
C ARG A 255 39.68 16.74 53.45
N ASN A 256 40.39 15.99 52.60
CA ASN A 256 41.41 15.03 53.03
C ASN A 256 42.61 15.71 53.70
N GLU A 257 43.04 16.86 53.18
CA GLU A 257 44.09 17.67 53.81
C GLU A 257 43.66 18.22 55.17
N GLU A 258 42.43 18.74 55.28
CA GLU A 258 41.88 19.21 56.55
C GLU A 258 41.81 18.08 57.58
N LEU A 259 41.36 16.89 57.19
CA LEU A 259 41.33 15.71 58.07
C LEU A 259 42.73 15.33 58.54
N ALA A 260 43.73 15.34 57.66
CA ALA A 260 45.12 15.08 58.02
C ALA A 260 45.66 16.13 59.01
N ASN A 261 45.31 17.41 58.81
CA ASN A 261 45.68 18.49 59.73
C ASN A 261 45.02 18.33 61.10
N VAL A 262 43.73 17.98 61.15
CA VAL A 262 43.01 17.70 62.40
C VAL A 262 43.66 16.53 63.14
N ASP A 263 44.01 15.47 62.45
CA ASP A 263 44.66 14.31 63.06
C ASP A 263 46.07 14.63 63.58
N ARG A 264 46.85 15.46 62.86
CA ARG A 264 48.12 16.00 63.36
C ARG A 264 47.91 16.78 64.65
N LEU A 265 46.98 17.75 64.66
CA LEU A 265 46.67 18.56 65.83
C LEU A 265 46.21 17.72 67.03
N ARG A 266 45.42 16.67 66.80
CA ARG A 266 45.02 15.71 67.84
C ARG A 266 46.23 14.99 68.45
N ARG A 267 47.19 14.55 67.63
CA ARG A 267 48.42 13.92 68.11
C ARG A 267 49.29 14.89 68.90
N GLU A 268 49.44 16.12 68.43
CA GLU A 268 50.19 17.18 69.13
C GLU A 268 49.55 17.53 70.47
N LEU A 269 48.22 17.70 70.49
CA LEU A 269 47.45 17.97 71.72
C LEU A 269 47.59 16.83 72.72
N LYS A 270 47.45 15.57 72.26
CA LYS A 270 47.66 14.38 73.11
C LYS A 270 49.07 14.37 73.71
N ALA A 271 50.10 14.59 72.88
CA ALA A 271 51.49 14.64 73.35
C ALA A 271 51.77 15.82 74.30
N ALA A 272 51.08 16.96 74.14
CA ALA A 272 51.15 18.09 75.07
C ALA A 272 50.49 17.76 76.42
N TYR A 273 49.32 17.12 76.41
CA TYR A 273 48.64 16.65 77.61
C TYR A 273 49.46 15.60 78.38
N GLU A 274 50.01 14.61 77.68
CA GLU A 274 50.88 13.60 78.29
C GLU A 274 52.13 14.23 78.94
N ARG A 275 52.74 15.23 78.28
CA ARG A 275 53.86 15.99 78.85
C ARG A 275 53.44 16.80 80.08
N TYR A 276 52.27 17.42 80.05
CA TYR A 276 51.73 18.17 81.17
C TYR A 276 51.45 17.27 82.38
N GLU A 277 50.78 16.13 82.20
CA GLU A 277 50.53 15.18 83.29
C GLU A 277 51.85 14.64 83.86
N LYS A 278 52.84 14.32 83.01
CA LYS A 278 54.17 13.91 83.48
C LYS A 278 54.85 15.00 84.32
N LEU A 279 54.84 16.25 83.87
CA LEU A 279 55.41 17.39 84.61
C LEU A 279 54.68 17.65 85.93
N LYS A 280 53.37 17.45 85.96
CA LYS A 280 52.54 17.57 87.17
C LYS A 280 52.89 16.46 88.17
N ASP A 281 53.01 15.22 87.71
CA ASP A 281 53.43 14.08 88.53
C ASP A 281 54.86 14.28 89.08
N GLU A 282 55.79 14.76 88.24
CA GLU A 282 57.16 15.12 88.66
C GLU A 282 57.16 16.23 89.71
N ASN A 283 56.35 17.28 89.54
CA ASN A 283 56.22 18.36 90.53
C ASN A 283 55.62 17.86 91.85
N LEU A 284 54.63 16.97 91.82
CA LEU A 284 54.05 16.34 93.01
C LEU A 284 55.11 15.51 93.77
N GLN A 285 55.93 14.74 93.04
CA GLN A 285 57.04 14.00 93.64
C GLN A 285 58.08 14.95 94.25
N LEU A 286 58.42 16.04 93.56
CA LEU A 286 59.37 17.03 94.08
C LEU A 286 58.85 17.70 95.36
N THR A 287 57.56 18.07 95.44
CA THR A 287 56.99 18.61 96.68
C THR A 287 56.99 17.61 97.83
N GLU A 288 56.84 16.31 97.57
CA GLU A 288 57.01 15.27 98.58
C GLU A 288 58.45 15.17 99.09
N THR A 289 59.45 15.48 98.26
CA THR A 289 60.88 15.48 98.65
C THR A 289 61.37 16.76 99.32
N LEU A 290 60.58 17.84 99.31
CA LEU A 290 60.97 19.07 100.00
C LEU A 290 60.92 18.87 101.53
N PRO A 291 61.92 19.38 102.29
CA PRO A 291 61.94 19.25 103.73
C PRO A 291 60.72 19.91 104.34
N LYS A 292 59.85 19.10 104.96
CA LYS A 292 58.69 19.60 105.70
C LYS A 292 59.19 20.56 106.79
N PRO A 293 58.61 21.77 106.92
CA PRO A 293 59.01 22.69 107.97
C PRO A 293 58.87 21.99 109.33
N ALA A 294 59.93 22.07 110.13
CA ALA A 294 59.93 21.56 111.49
C ALA A 294 58.76 22.16 112.25
N VAL A 295 57.96 21.29 112.89
CA VAL A 295 56.91 21.70 113.81
C VAL A 295 57.58 22.48 114.95
N SER A 296 57.56 23.81 114.89
CA SER A 296 57.98 24.63 116.01
C SER A 296 56.91 24.55 117.08
N VAL A 297 57.20 23.70 118.06
CA VAL A 297 56.45 23.55 119.31
C VAL A 297 56.36 24.92 119.98
N SER A 298 55.13 25.37 120.15
CA SER A 298 54.72 26.47 121.03
C SER A 298 55.41 26.35 122.40
N SER A 299 56.22 27.34 122.74
CA SER A 299 56.50 27.70 124.14
C SER A 299 56.21 29.19 124.33
N ARG A 300 55.01 29.47 124.87
CA ARG A 300 54.65 30.72 125.54
C ARG A 300 55.34 30.75 126.91
N PRO A 301 55.78 31.93 127.35
CA PRO A 301 55.20 32.56 128.53
C PRO A 301 54.12 33.58 128.16
#